data_AF-A0A838HCF7-F1
#
_entry.id   AF-A0A838HCF7-F1
#
_cell.length_a   1.000
_cell.length_b   1.000
_cell.length_c   1.000
_cell.angle_alpha   90.00
_cell.angle_beta   90.00
_cell.angle_gamma   90.00
#
_symmetry.space_group_name_H-M   'P 1'
#
loop_
_entity.id
_entity.type
_entity.pdbx_description
1 polymer ?
#
loop_
_entity_poly.entity_id
_entity_poly.type
_entity_poly.pdbx_seq_one_letter_code
_entity_poly.pdbx_strand_id
1 'polypeptide(L)'
;MDVTKDGRSWRIGTASDVAWLVAQTTHGSSITTAIPPVFDAYATFYPPDGVSIEAHERAVVAQLTEHTPDQPWWLGYLDTGAHDIVFPLAPKLSLYWHWPYLLVEAGPQQALTWRTGHMRGEGSLPDLFFPSDHSWLVSALWDDTWTDIGGTAALITALHCDPLVNARPVEPDEDALPPGLTRD
;
A
#
# COMPACT_ATOMS: atom_id res chain seq x y z
N MET A 1 -2.90 17.21 -12.92
CA MET A 1 -2.07 18.30 -12.35
C MET A 1 -0.72 17.69 -12.09
N ASP A 2 0.37 18.44 -12.27
CA ASP A 2 1.70 17.91 -12.00
C ASP A 2 2.41 18.72 -10.93
N VAL A 3 3.34 18.08 -10.24
CA VAL A 3 4.23 18.68 -9.24
C VAL A 3 5.68 18.41 -9.58
N THR A 4 6.59 19.31 -9.22
CA THR A 4 8.02 19.16 -9.53
C THR A 4 8.81 18.74 -8.29
N LYS A 5 9.66 17.71 -8.42
CA LYS A 5 10.66 17.27 -7.43
C LYS A 5 11.87 16.71 -8.16
N ASP A 6 13.07 17.04 -7.67
CA ASP A 6 14.34 16.53 -8.19
C ASP A 6 14.50 16.75 -9.72
N GLY A 7 13.98 17.88 -10.23
CA GLY A 7 14.04 18.25 -11.64
C GLY A 7 13.08 17.47 -12.56
N ARG A 8 12.16 16.67 -12.00
CA ARG A 8 11.14 15.91 -12.74
C ARG A 8 9.73 16.35 -12.37
N SER A 9 8.82 16.25 -13.34
CA SER A 9 7.38 16.46 -13.16
C SER A 9 6.71 15.13 -12.83
N TRP A 10 5.84 15.13 -11.84
CA TRP A 10 5.12 13.96 -11.34
C TRP A 10 3.62 14.21 -11.40
N ARG A 11 2.86 13.28 -11.99
CA ARG A 11 1.42 13.40 -12.16
C ARG A 11 0.71 13.15 -10.83
N ILE A 12 -0.14 14.10 -10.42
CA ILE A 12 -1.05 13.94 -9.29
C ILE A 12 -2.31 13.20 -9.76
N GLY A 13 -2.65 12.15 -9.01
CA GLY A 13 -3.81 11.31 -9.26
C GLY A 13 -5.13 12.01 -8.97
N THR A 14 -6.20 11.45 -9.51
CA THR A 14 -7.56 11.98 -9.45
C THR A 14 -8.52 10.91 -8.94
N ALA A 15 -9.77 11.30 -8.65
CA ALA A 15 -10.80 10.36 -8.25
C ALA A 15 -11.00 9.21 -9.26
N SER A 16 -10.75 9.46 -10.56
CA SER A 16 -10.86 8.43 -11.60
C SER A 16 -9.83 7.32 -11.45
N ASP A 17 -8.62 7.65 -10.99
CA ASP A 17 -7.51 6.69 -10.85
C ASP A 17 -7.74 5.69 -9.69
N VAL A 18 -8.69 6.00 -8.77
CA VAL A 18 -9.05 5.19 -7.60
C VAL A 18 -10.51 4.77 -7.57
N ALA A 19 -11.29 5.11 -8.59
CA ALA A 19 -12.73 4.82 -8.63
C ALA A 19 -13.05 3.33 -8.50
N TRP A 20 -12.16 2.47 -9.01
CA TRP A 20 -12.29 1.02 -8.96
C TRP A 20 -12.16 0.44 -7.53
N LEU A 21 -11.42 1.12 -6.65
CA LEU A 21 -11.22 0.76 -5.25
C LEU A 21 -12.39 1.25 -4.39
N VAL A 22 -12.71 2.54 -4.47
CA VAL A 22 -13.72 3.19 -3.61
C VAL A 22 -15.09 2.55 -3.74
N ALA A 23 -15.45 2.06 -4.93
CA ALA A 23 -16.75 1.46 -5.18
C ALA A 23 -16.91 0.03 -4.62
N GLN A 24 -15.83 -0.61 -4.17
CA GLN A 24 -15.80 -2.06 -3.96
C GLN A 24 -15.28 -2.51 -2.58
N THR A 25 -14.72 -1.61 -1.77
CA THR A 25 -14.33 -1.92 -0.39
C THR A 25 -15.53 -1.92 0.55
N THR A 26 -15.57 -2.84 1.50
CA THR A 26 -16.69 -3.03 2.44
C THR A 26 -16.35 -2.56 3.85
N HIS A 27 -17.31 -2.01 4.58
CA HIS A 27 -17.12 -1.78 6.02
C HIS A 27 -17.02 -3.13 6.78
N GLY A 28 -16.05 -3.26 7.68
CA GLY A 28 -15.88 -4.47 8.47
C GLY A 28 -14.47 -4.63 9.01
N SER A 29 -14.12 -5.89 9.31
CA SER A 29 -12.81 -6.31 9.82
C SER A 29 -12.12 -7.32 8.89
N SER A 30 -12.75 -7.63 7.75
CA SER A 30 -12.19 -8.52 6.75
C SER A 30 -11.17 -7.77 5.90
N ILE A 31 -10.31 -8.53 5.21
CA ILE A 31 -9.34 -7.93 4.27
C ILE A 31 -10.01 -7.10 3.17
N THR A 32 -11.29 -7.38 2.86
CA THR A 32 -12.08 -6.60 1.89
C THR A 32 -12.40 -5.17 2.30
N THR A 33 -12.09 -4.81 3.55
CA THR A 33 -12.16 -3.43 4.02
C THR A 33 -11.04 -2.57 3.47
N ALA A 34 -9.84 -3.13 3.30
CA ALA A 34 -8.69 -2.44 2.72
C ALA A 34 -8.51 -2.74 1.22
N ILE A 35 -8.85 -3.96 0.80
CA ILE A 35 -8.54 -4.46 -0.54
C ILE A 35 -9.83 -4.91 -1.25
N PRO A 36 -10.20 -4.37 -2.42
CA PRO A 36 -11.45 -4.77 -3.08
C PRO A 36 -11.46 -6.28 -3.44
N PRO A 37 -12.64 -6.92 -3.44
CA PRO A 37 -12.82 -8.36 -3.70
C PRO A 37 -12.69 -8.72 -5.21
N VAL A 38 -11.65 -8.22 -5.88
CA VAL A 38 -11.42 -8.38 -7.34
C VAL A 38 -10.15 -9.15 -7.68
N PHE A 39 -9.37 -9.53 -6.68
CA PHE A 39 -8.08 -10.21 -6.84
C PHE A 39 -8.22 -11.71 -6.65
N ASP A 40 -7.27 -12.46 -7.21
CA ASP A 40 -7.27 -13.93 -7.13
C ASP A 40 -6.91 -14.43 -5.72
N ALA A 41 -6.08 -13.68 -4.99
CA ALA A 41 -5.60 -14.04 -3.66
C ALA A 41 -5.26 -12.80 -2.82
N TYR A 42 -5.25 -12.99 -1.50
CA TYR A 42 -5.05 -11.94 -0.52
C TYR A 42 -4.07 -12.37 0.57
N ALA A 43 -3.38 -11.41 1.17
CA ALA A 43 -2.53 -11.62 2.33
C ALA A 43 -2.44 -10.37 3.20
N THR A 44 -2.03 -10.58 4.45
CA THR A 44 -1.52 -9.50 5.31
C THR A 44 -0.03 -9.69 5.56
N PHE A 45 0.70 -8.61 5.74
CA PHE A 45 2.13 -8.66 6.04
C PHE A 45 2.53 -7.57 7.03
N TYR A 46 3.61 -7.84 7.76
CA TYR A 46 4.23 -6.93 8.71
C TYR A 46 5.70 -7.35 8.94
N PRO A 47 6.59 -6.43 9.33
CA PRO A 47 8.00 -6.75 9.55
C PRO A 47 8.15 -7.89 10.59
N PRO A 48 8.87 -8.97 10.26
CA PRO A 48 9.14 -10.03 11.23
C PRO A 48 10.15 -9.59 12.30
N ASP A 49 10.10 -10.27 13.47
CA ASP A 49 10.99 -9.99 14.59
C ASP A 49 12.46 -10.07 14.19
N GLY A 50 13.23 -9.03 14.54
CA GLY A 50 14.67 -8.96 14.25
C GLY A 50 15.01 -8.59 12.80
N VAL A 51 14.02 -8.36 11.94
CA VAL A 51 14.22 -7.83 10.59
C VAL A 51 14.04 -6.30 10.63
N SER A 52 14.99 -5.57 10.03
CA SER A 52 14.86 -4.11 9.94
C SER A 52 13.73 -3.73 9.00
N ILE A 53 13.05 -2.62 9.29
CA ILE A 53 11.99 -2.08 8.43
C ILE A 53 12.48 -1.88 6.99
N GLU A 54 13.70 -1.38 6.83
CA GLU A 54 14.34 -1.18 5.53
C GLU A 54 14.53 -2.48 4.73
N ALA A 55 14.89 -3.58 5.41
CA ALA A 55 15.05 -4.88 4.75
C ALA A 55 13.69 -5.47 4.36
N HIS A 56 12.70 -5.34 5.24
CA HIS A 56 11.32 -5.76 4.99
C HIS A 56 10.72 -5.03 3.78
N GLU A 57 10.76 -3.69 3.77
CA GLU A 57 10.16 -2.90 2.70
C GLU A 57 10.86 -3.13 1.35
N ARG A 58 12.18 -3.30 1.34
CA ARG A 58 12.92 -3.68 0.13
C ARG A 58 12.51 -5.05 -0.40
N ALA A 59 12.30 -6.03 0.48
CA ALA A 59 11.84 -7.36 0.09
C ALA A 59 10.43 -7.29 -0.53
N VAL A 60 9.51 -6.55 0.11
CA VAL A 60 8.15 -6.31 -0.43
C VAL A 60 8.22 -5.70 -1.83
N VAL A 61 8.97 -4.60 -1.99
CA VAL A 61 9.08 -3.91 -3.30
C VAL A 61 9.78 -4.76 -4.35
N ALA A 62 10.75 -5.59 -3.96
CA ALA A 62 11.42 -6.53 -4.87
C ALA A 62 10.44 -7.56 -5.43
N GLN A 63 9.64 -8.21 -4.56
CA GLN A 63 8.62 -9.18 -4.99
C GLN A 63 7.57 -8.53 -5.89
N LEU A 64 7.09 -7.33 -5.53
CA LEU A 64 6.13 -6.60 -6.37
C LEU A 64 6.72 -6.26 -7.73
N THR A 65 7.97 -5.80 -7.78
CA THR A 65 8.65 -5.46 -9.04
C THR A 65 8.84 -6.69 -9.93
N GLU A 66 9.22 -7.84 -9.36
CA GLU A 66 9.40 -9.10 -10.10
C GLU A 66 8.09 -9.58 -10.75
N HIS A 67 6.96 -9.36 -10.09
CA HIS A 67 5.64 -9.76 -10.55
C HIS A 67 4.88 -8.67 -11.34
N THR A 68 5.53 -7.55 -11.66
CA THR A 68 4.90 -6.43 -12.38
C THR A 68 5.65 -6.12 -13.67
N PRO A 69 4.98 -6.01 -14.83
CA PRO A 69 5.58 -5.45 -16.05
C PRO A 69 6.19 -4.06 -15.80
N ASP A 70 7.17 -3.64 -16.62
CA ASP A 70 7.75 -2.29 -16.52
C ASP A 70 6.68 -1.21 -16.79
N GLN A 71 6.16 -0.62 -15.71
CA GLN A 71 5.06 0.33 -15.71
C GLN A 71 5.09 1.22 -14.46
N PRO A 72 4.50 2.42 -14.49
CA PRO A 72 4.45 3.28 -13.32
C PRO A 72 3.47 2.74 -12.28
N TRP A 73 3.74 3.12 -11.03
CA TRP A 73 2.88 2.82 -9.88
C TRP A 73 2.22 4.10 -9.38
N TRP A 74 1.05 3.96 -8.80
CA TRP A 74 0.41 4.99 -8.01
C TRP A 74 0.82 4.85 -6.56
N LEU A 75 1.32 5.92 -5.95
CA LEU A 75 1.73 5.98 -4.55
C LEU A 75 0.80 6.94 -3.79
N GLY A 76 0.15 6.40 -2.77
CA GLY A 76 -0.86 7.02 -1.94
C GLY A 76 -0.33 7.29 -0.52
N TYR A 77 -0.40 8.54 -0.09
CA TYR A 77 0.03 8.96 1.25
C TYR A 77 -1.16 9.53 2.01
N LEU A 78 -1.48 8.91 3.15
CA LEU A 78 -2.54 9.33 4.04
C LEU A 78 -2.14 10.62 4.75
N ASP A 79 -2.97 11.65 4.66
CA ASP A 79 -2.79 12.90 5.41
C ASP A 79 -3.64 12.89 6.68
N THR A 80 -3.04 12.46 7.79
CA THR A 80 -3.64 12.61 9.13
C THR A 80 -3.34 13.96 9.79
N GLY A 81 -2.56 14.82 9.14
CA GLY A 81 -2.01 16.05 9.71
C GLY A 81 -0.87 15.86 10.72
N ALA A 82 -0.47 14.62 11.00
CA ALA A 82 0.55 14.30 12.00
C ALA A 82 1.89 13.81 11.42
N HIS A 83 1.99 13.60 10.09
CA HIS A 83 3.15 12.97 9.46
C HIS A 83 3.52 13.64 8.13
N ASP A 84 4.73 13.34 7.66
CA ASP A 84 5.23 13.81 6.38
C ASP A 84 4.44 13.18 5.23
N ILE A 85 3.76 14.02 4.48
CA ILE A 85 3.23 13.68 3.16
C ILE A 85 4.17 14.24 2.10
N VAL A 86 4.46 13.43 1.08
CA VAL A 86 5.12 13.92 -0.13
C VAL A 86 4.22 15.01 -0.71
N PHE A 87 4.75 16.09 -1.30
CA PHE A 87 3.96 17.17 -1.92
C PHE A 87 2.76 17.71 -1.10
N PRO A 88 2.97 18.32 0.07
CA PRO A 88 1.88 18.67 1.00
C PRO A 88 0.83 19.66 0.46
N LEU A 89 1.21 20.44 -0.55
CA LEU A 89 0.36 21.46 -1.20
C LEU A 89 -0.41 20.92 -2.42
N ALA A 90 -0.17 19.67 -2.81
CA ALA A 90 -0.89 19.05 -3.92
C ALA A 90 -2.34 18.73 -3.51
N PRO A 91 -3.29 18.73 -4.47
CA PRO A 91 -4.66 18.29 -4.22
C PRO A 91 -4.69 16.87 -3.67
N LYS A 92 -5.60 16.65 -2.71
CA LYS A 92 -5.86 15.35 -2.09
C LYS A 92 -7.22 14.86 -2.54
N LEU A 93 -7.39 13.54 -2.53
CA LEU A 93 -8.66 12.87 -2.79
C LEU A 93 -9.12 12.14 -1.53
N SER A 94 -10.42 11.88 -1.43
CA SER A 94 -10.98 11.14 -0.29
C SER A 94 -11.03 9.65 -0.61
N LEU A 95 -10.44 8.82 0.26
CA LEU A 95 -10.53 7.35 0.21
C LEU A 95 -11.09 6.79 1.52
N TYR A 96 -11.59 5.56 1.46
CA TYR A 96 -12.15 4.84 2.60
C TYR A 96 -13.19 5.71 3.34
N TRP A 97 -13.08 5.84 4.65
CA TRP A 97 -13.93 6.72 5.48
C TRP A 97 -13.65 8.22 5.29
N HIS A 98 -13.59 8.68 4.04
CA HIS A 98 -13.32 10.06 3.63
C HIS A 98 -11.96 10.63 4.07
N TRP A 99 -11.00 9.77 4.41
CA TRP A 99 -9.64 10.17 4.73
C TRP A 99 -8.97 10.82 3.52
N PRO A 100 -8.23 11.93 3.67
CA PRO A 100 -7.55 12.59 2.57
C PRO A 100 -6.25 11.88 2.25
N TYR A 101 -6.09 11.47 0.99
CA TYR A 101 -4.87 10.89 0.45
C TYR A 101 -4.29 11.79 -0.63
N LEU A 102 -2.98 12.01 -0.60
CA LEU A 102 -2.26 12.39 -1.80
C LEU A 102 -2.04 11.14 -2.65
N LEU A 103 -2.32 11.23 -3.94
CA LEU A 103 -1.98 10.19 -4.91
C LEU A 103 -1.02 10.75 -5.97
N VAL A 104 0.08 10.05 -6.24
CA VAL A 104 1.09 10.47 -7.24
C VAL A 104 1.56 9.28 -8.08
N GLU A 105 1.65 9.47 -9.38
CA GLU A 105 2.20 8.49 -10.32
C GLU A 105 3.74 8.54 -10.26
N ALA A 106 4.35 7.42 -9.87
CA ALA A 106 5.79 7.27 -9.69
C ALA A 106 6.21 5.80 -9.89
N GLY A 107 6.98 5.21 -8.97
CA GLY A 107 7.47 3.84 -9.11
C GLY A 107 8.18 3.27 -7.88
N PRO A 108 8.79 2.08 -8.02
CA PRO A 108 9.39 1.32 -6.91
C PRO A 108 10.43 2.10 -6.11
N GLN A 109 11.30 2.85 -6.79
CA GLN A 109 12.34 3.63 -6.13
C GLN A 109 11.73 4.72 -5.24
N GLN A 110 10.69 5.38 -5.72
CA GLN A 110 10.01 6.44 -4.99
C GLN A 110 9.24 5.89 -3.78
N ALA A 111 8.62 4.71 -3.92
CA ALA A 111 7.97 4.00 -2.82
C ALA A 111 8.92 3.73 -1.64
N LEU A 112 10.23 3.55 -1.90
CA LEU A 112 11.25 3.28 -0.87
C LEU A 112 11.98 4.52 -0.34
N THR A 113 11.81 5.70 -0.95
CA THR A 113 12.73 6.83 -0.68
C THR A 113 12.06 8.16 -0.41
N TRP A 114 10.78 8.33 -0.77
CA TRP A 114 10.14 9.64 -0.64
C TRP A 114 9.63 9.96 0.75
N ARG A 115 9.23 8.96 1.53
CA ARG A 115 8.75 9.15 2.91
C ARG A 115 9.87 8.89 3.90
N THR A 116 10.02 9.81 4.85
CA THR A 116 11.09 9.80 5.88
C THR A 116 10.57 9.55 7.29
N GLY A 117 9.27 9.32 7.48
CA GLY A 117 8.65 8.96 8.76
C GLY A 117 7.13 8.77 8.66
N HIS A 118 6.57 7.91 9.51
CA HIS A 118 5.15 7.55 9.50
C HIS A 118 4.61 7.24 10.91
N MET A 119 3.28 7.32 11.10
CA MET A 119 2.65 6.95 12.38
C MET A 119 2.95 5.53 12.81
N ARG A 120 3.11 4.63 11.83
CA ARG A 120 3.36 3.20 12.08
C ARG A 120 4.85 2.86 12.19
N GLY A 121 5.73 3.86 12.21
CA GLY A 121 7.17 3.69 12.42
C GLY A 121 8.04 4.38 11.37
N GLU A 122 9.30 3.95 11.30
CA GLU A 122 10.35 4.58 10.47
C GLU A 122 10.30 4.16 8.98
N GLY A 123 9.29 3.41 8.56
CA GLY A 123 9.16 2.88 7.20
C GLY A 123 8.80 3.91 6.13
N SER A 124 9.30 3.71 4.91
CA SER A 124 9.12 4.59 3.76
C SER A 124 7.94 4.21 2.85
N LEU A 125 7.36 3.01 2.97
CA LEU A 125 6.30 2.55 2.06
C LEU A 125 5.08 3.49 2.05
N PRO A 126 4.45 3.78 0.89
CA PRO A 126 3.19 4.50 0.87
C PRO A 126 2.09 3.73 1.63
N ASP A 127 1.09 4.46 2.11
CA ASP A 127 -0.06 3.88 2.81
C ASP A 127 -0.99 3.12 1.85
N LEU A 128 -0.89 3.44 0.56
CA LEU A 128 -1.64 2.78 -0.50
C LEU A 128 -0.82 2.81 -1.78
N PHE A 129 -0.62 1.69 -2.47
CA PHE A 129 0.03 1.72 -3.77
C PHE A 129 -0.35 0.53 -4.65
N PHE A 130 -0.33 0.77 -5.97
CA PHE A 130 -0.76 -0.18 -6.99
C PHE A 130 -0.17 0.18 -8.36
N PRO A 131 0.00 -0.79 -9.28
CA PRO A 131 0.49 -0.54 -10.63
C PRO A 131 -0.62 0.01 -11.53
N SER A 132 -0.25 0.64 -12.64
CA SER A 132 -1.22 1.26 -13.56
C SER A 132 -2.24 0.30 -14.18
N ASP A 133 -1.90 -0.99 -14.27
CA ASP A 133 -2.80 -2.05 -14.73
C ASP A 133 -3.69 -2.64 -13.62
N HIS A 134 -3.54 -2.17 -12.38
CA HIS A 134 -4.28 -2.63 -11.20
C HIS A 134 -4.12 -4.13 -10.91
N SER A 135 -3.00 -4.74 -11.31
CA SER A 135 -2.73 -6.17 -11.11
C SER A 135 -2.54 -6.59 -9.64
N TRP A 136 -2.27 -5.64 -8.75
CA TRP A 136 -2.26 -5.82 -7.30
C TRP A 136 -2.56 -4.49 -6.59
N LEU A 137 -2.88 -4.56 -5.30
CA LEU A 137 -3.04 -3.41 -4.42
C LEU A 137 -2.40 -3.71 -3.08
N VAL A 138 -1.61 -2.78 -2.58
CA VAL A 138 -1.15 -2.75 -1.20
C VAL A 138 -1.87 -1.60 -0.49
N SER A 139 -2.44 -1.85 0.67
CA SER A 139 -3.10 -0.83 1.48
C SER A 139 -2.88 -1.08 2.96
N ALA A 140 -2.51 -0.04 3.68
CA ALA A 140 -2.36 -0.03 5.12
C ALA A 140 -3.43 0.92 5.69
N LEU A 141 -4.47 0.41 6.38
CA LEU A 141 -5.52 1.25 6.98
C LEU A 141 -5.06 1.91 8.27
N TRP A 142 -5.42 3.18 8.51
CA TRP A 142 -4.83 4.06 9.54
C TRP A 142 -4.74 3.45 10.96
N ASP A 143 -5.65 2.55 11.31
CA ASP A 143 -5.82 1.85 12.59
C ASP A 143 -5.14 0.47 12.66
N ASP A 144 -4.64 -0.04 11.54
CA ASP A 144 -3.98 -1.35 11.49
C ASP A 144 -2.46 -1.23 11.64
N THR A 145 -1.86 -2.14 12.40
CA THR A 145 -0.38 -2.24 12.54
C THR A 145 0.27 -3.11 11.46
N TRP A 146 -0.54 -3.71 10.60
CA TRP A 146 -0.12 -4.51 9.45
C TRP A 146 -0.52 -3.82 8.14
N THR A 147 -0.15 -4.45 7.02
CA THR A 147 -0.52 -4.02 5.68
C THR A 147 -1.25 -5.15 4.95
N ASP A 148 -2.30 -4.80 4.23
CA ASP A 148 -3.08 -5.72 3.41
C ASP A 148 -2.60 -5.68 1.96
N ILE A 149 -2.72 -6.81 1.27
CA ILE A 149 -2.44 -6.93 -0.16
C ILE A 149 -3.43 -7.87 -0.84
N GLY A 150 -3.83 -7.49 -2.05
CA GLY A 150 -4.48 -8.40 -3.01
C GLY A 150 -3.71 -8.42 -4.33
N GLY A 151 -3.71 -9.56 -5.00
CA GLY A 151 -3.06 -9.72 -6.30
C GLY A 151 -3.26 -11.12 -6.89
N THR A 152 -2.39 -11.51 -7.81
CA THR A 152 -2.39 -12.87 -8.36
C THR A 152 -1.96 -13.89 -7.29
N ALA A 153 -2.44 -15.13 -7.40
CA ALA A 153 -2.02 -16.21 -6.51
C ALA A 153 -0.49 -16.44 -6.53
N ALA A 154 0.15 -16.22 -7.69
CA ALA A 154 1.60 -16.34 -7.83
C ALA A 154 2.35 -15.28 -6.98
N LEU A 155 1.90 -14.02 -7.03
CA LEU A 155 2.46 -12.95 -6.21
C LEU A 155 2.28 -13.23 -4.71
N ILE A 156 1.07 -13.60 -4.29
CA ILE A 156 0.80 -13.89 -2.87
C ILE A 156 1.63 -15.07 -2.37
N THR A 157 1.83 -16.10 -3.19
CA THR A 157 2.71 -17.23 -2.87
C THR A 157 4.17 -16.78 -2.71
N ALA A 158 4.67 -15.93 -3.61
CA ALA A 158 6.03 -15.42 -3.55
C ALA A 158 6.28 -14.60 -2.28
N LEU A 159 5.36 -13.70 -1.92
CA LEU A 159 5.40 -12.92 -0.68
C LEU A 159 5.36 -13.83 0.56
N HIS A 160 4.52 -14.88 0.54
CA HIS A 160 4.44 -15.83 1.65
C HIS A 160 5.73 -16.65 1.83
N CYS A 161 6.40 -16.99 0.73
CA CYS A 161 7.66 -17.72 0.77
C CYS A 161 8.87 -16.85 1.14
N ASP A 162 8.76 -15.53 1.08
CA ASP A 162 9.84 -14.60 1.44
C ASP A 162 9.85 -14.33 2.96
N PRO A 163 10.86 -14.83 3.70
CA PRO A 163 10.91 -14.67 5.16
C PRO A 163 11.16 -13.22 5.60
N LEU A 164 11.58 -12.32 4.70
CA LEU A 164 11.73 -10.91 5.02
C LEU A 164 10.40 -10.15 4.92
N VAL A 165 9.44 -10.68 4.17
CA VAL A 165 8.11 -10.10 4.01
C VAL A 165 7.16 -10.55 5.12
N ASN A 166 7.23 -11.84 5.53
CA ASN A 166 6.33 -12.40 6.54
C ASN A 166 4.84 -12.22 6.17
N ALA A 167 4.50 -12.52 4.91
CA ALA A 167 3.12 -12.49 4.46
C ALA A 167 2.34 -13.73 4.92
N ARG A 168 1.12 -13.51 5.38
CA ARG A 168 0.14 -14.53 5.74
C ARG A 168 -1.01 -14.48 4.73
N PRO A 169 -1.24 -15.54 3.94
CA PRO A 169 -2.44 -15.64 3.12
C PRO A 169 -3.73 -15.57 3.96
N VAL A 170 -4.74 -14.87 3.45
CA VAL A 170 -6.02 -14.62 4.11
C VAL A 170 -7.15 -14.83 3.10
N GLU A 171 -8.26 -15.42 3.52
CA GLU A 171 -9.46 -15.50 2.66
C GLU A 171 -10.21 -14.15 2.63
N PRO A 172 -10.95 -13.80 1.57
CA PRO A 172 -11.60 -12.49 1.45
C PRO A 172 -12.50 -12.10 2.63
N ASP A 173 -13.21 -13.07 3.21
CA ASP A 173 -14.13 -12.87 4.34
C ASP A 173 -13.45 -13.08 5.71
N GLU A 174 -12.17 -13.47 5.73
CA GLU A 174 -11.43 -13.72 6.96
C GLU A 174 -10.95 -12.40 7.58
N ASP A 175 -10.87 -12.40 8.91
CA ASP A 175 -10.27 -11.31 9.67
C ASP A 175 -8.82 -11.06 9.20
N ALA A 176 -8.55 -9.81 8.80
CA ALA A 176 -7.23 -9.39 8.34
C ALA A 176 -6.15 -9.45 9.45
N LEU A 177 -6.56 -9.33 10.73
CA LEU A 177 -5.66 -9.25 11.89
C LEU A 177 -4.65 -10.42 11.91
N PRO A 178 -3.35 -10.14 11.78
CA PRO A 178 -2.33 -11.18 11.90
C PRO A 178 -2.32 -11.80 13.30
N PRO A 179 -2.07 -13.11 13.43
CA PRO A 179 -1.95 -13.77 14.72
C PRO A 179 -0.88 -13.10 15.61
N GLY A 180 -1.23 -12.81 16.86
CA GLY A 180 -0.31 -12.21 17.84
C GLY A 180 -0.28 -10.68 17.83
N LEU A 181 -0.99 -10.03 16.92
CA LEU A 181 -1.23 -8.58 16.96
C LEU A 181 -2.58 -8.26 17.62
N THR A 182 -2.76 -6.99 18.00
CA THR A 182 -4.01 -6.45 18.52
C THR A 182 -4.49 -5.31 17.64
N ARG A 183 -5.82 -5.13 17.56
CA ARG A 183 -6.42 -3.88 17.09
C ARG A 183 -6.40 -2.86 18.23
N ASP A 184 -5.95 -1.65 17.94
CA ASP A 184 -5.96 -0.53 18.87
C ASP A 184 -7.31 0.19 18.92
#